data_AF-A0A9C9W3W4-F1
#
_entry.id   AF-A0A9C9W3W4-F1
#
_cell.length_a   1.000
_cell.length_b   1.000
_cell.length_c   1.000
_cell.angle_alpha   90.00
_cell.angle_beta   90.00
_cell.angle_gamma   90.00
#
_symmetry.space_group_name_H-M   'P 1'
#
loop_
_entity.id
_entity.type
_entity.pdbx_description
1 polymer ?
#
loop_
_entity_poly.entity_id
_entity_poly.type
_entity_poly.pdbx_seq_one_letter_code
_entity_poly.pdbx_strand_id
1 'polypeptide(L)' 'MNVRAETFFKALADQTRLRCLVLLQQEGELCVCELTHALGMIQPK' A
#
# COMPACT_ATOMS: atom_id res chain seq x y z
N MET A 1 -7.63 -6.31 16.16
CA MET A 1 -6.93 -5.02 15.97
C MET A 1 -7.92 -3.90 16.22
N ASN A 2 -7.67 -3.00 17.17
CA ASN A 2 -8.52 -1.82 17.38
C ASN A 2 -7.93 -0.64 16.59
N VAL A 3 -8.45 -0.42 15.38
CA VAL A 3 -8.00 0.69 14.52
C VAL A 3 -8.91 1.89 14.78
N ARG A 4 -8.36 2.98 15.33
CA ARG A 4 -9.11 4.23 15.47
C ARG A 4 -9.29 4.88 14.11
N ALA A 5 -10.46 5.51 13.89
CA ALA A 5 -10.78 6.21 12.65
C ALA A 5 -9.69 7.22 12.25
N GLU A 6 -9.18 8.00 13.21
CA GLU A 6 -8.12 9.00 13.00
C GLU A 6 -6.85 8.38 12.38
N THR A 7 -6.37 7.26 12.96
CA THR A 7 -5.20 6.52 12.45
C THR A 7 -5.47 5.85 11.11
N PHE A 8 -6.70 5.35 10.90
CA PHE A 8 -7.09 4.72 9.64
C PHE A 8 -7.07 5.72 8.48
N PHE A 9 -7.79 6.84 8.62
CA PHE A 9 -7.85 7.84 7.56
C PHE A 9 -6.52 8.56 7.37
N LYS A 10 -5.70 8.72 8.42
CA LYS A 10 -4.30 9.17 8.26
C LYS A 10 -3.45 8.16 7.48
N ALA A 11 -3.68 6.86 7.65
CA ALA A 11 -3.03 5.85 6.84
C ALA A 11 -3.44 6.00 5.35
N LEU A 12 -4.73 6.18 5.09
CA LEU A 12 -5.27 6.39 3.74
C LEU A 12 -4.90 7.75 3.12
N ALA A 13 -4.38 8.72 3.86
CA ALA A 13 -3.95 10.00 3.29
C ALA A 13 -2.56 9.93 2.62
N ASP A 14 -1.83 8.83 2.80
CA ASP A 14 -0.49 8.65 2.22
C ASP A 14 -0.58 8.09 0.81
N GLN A 15 0.03 8.80 -0.13
CA GLN A 15 -0.04 8.50 -1.55
C GLN A 15 0.46 7.09 -1.88
N THR A 16 1.57 6.66 -1.26
CA THR A 16 2.14 5.34 -1.51
C THR A 16 1.20 4.26 -1.00
N ARG A 17 0.68 4.40 0.23
CA ARG A 17 -0.27 3.43 0.80
C ARG A 17 -1.56 3.32 -0.01
N LEU A 18 -2.11 4.44 -0.50
CA LEU A 18 -3.28 4.41 -1.38
C LEU A 18 -3.00 3.65 -2.68
N ARG A 19 -1.86 3.91 -3.32
CA ARG A 19 -1.46 3.19 -4.54
C ARG A 19 -1.30 1.70 -4.26
N CYS A 20 -0.69 1.32 -3.12
CA CYS A 20 -0.61 -0.09 -2.71
C CYS A 20 -1.99 -0.74 -2.60
N LEU A 21 -2.94 -0.06 -1.94
CA LEU A 21 -4.30 -0.59 -1.77
C LEU A 21 -5.01 -0.79 -3.11
N VAL A 22 -4.89 0.16 -4.05
CA VAL A 22 -5.50 0.04 -5.38
C VAL A 22 -4.88 -1.13 -6.15
N LEU A 23 -3.56 -1.28 -6.13
CA LEU A 23 -2.86 -2.39 -6.79
C LEU A 23 -3.28 -3.75 -6.21
N LEU A 24 -3.33 -3.87 -4.88
CA LEU A 24 -3.80 -5.10 -4.22
C LEU A 24 -5.27 -5.39 -4.53
N GLN A 25 -6.12 -4.37 -4.62
CA GLN A 25 -7.53 -4.55 -4.97
C GLN A 25 -7.70 -5.02 -6.42
N GLN A 26 -6.83 -4.60 -7.33
CA GLN A 26 -6.87 -4.97 -8.76
C GLN A 26 -6.32 -6.39 -9.00
N GLU A 27 -5.22 -6.74 -8.34
CA GLU A 27 -4.47 -7.98 -8.60
C GLU A 27 -4.81 -9.10 -7.58
N GLY A 28 -5.50 -8.78 -6.49
CA GLY A 28 -5.86 -9.68 -5.40
C GLY A 28 -4.72 -9.92 -4.41
N GLU A 29 -3.54 -10.31 -4.91
CA GLU A 29 -2.31 -10.43 -4.14
C GLU A 29 -1.10 -9.98 -4.97
N LEU A 30 -0.07 -9.46 -4.31
CA LEU A 30 1.18 -9.03 -4.95
C LEU A 30 2.37 -9.33 -4.04
N CYS A 31 3.47 -9.79 -4.61
CA CYS A 31 4.74 -9.83 -3.90
C CYS A 31 5.27 -8.40 -3.68
N VAL A 32 6.14 -8.24 -2.67
CA VAL A 32 6.81 -6.95 -2.42
C VAL A 32 7.64 -6.49 -3.64
N CYS A 33 8.20 -7.44 -4.38
CA CYS A 33 8.91 -7.19 -5.63
C CYS A 33 8.03 -6.52 -6.70
N GLU A 34 6.84 -7.07 -6.96
CA GLU A 34 5.87 -6.55 -7.92
C GLU A 34 5.34 -5.19 -7.47
N LEU A 35 5.06 -5.05 -6.17
CA LEU A 35 4.58 -3.79 -5.59
C LEU A 35 5.63 -2.67 -5.76
N THR A 36 6.88 -2.94 -5.41
CA THR A 36 7.98 -1.94 -5.55
C THR A 36 8.27 -1.64 -7.02
N HIS A 37 8.21 -2.64 -7.91
CA HIS A 37 8.30 -2.44 -9.35
C HIS A 37 7.18 -1.52 -9.88
N ALA A 38 5.91 -1.84 -9.59
CA ALA A 38 4.75 -1.06 -10.03
C ALA A 38 4.73 0.36 -9.43
N LEU A 39 5.29 0.54 -8.23
CA LEU A 39 5.37 1.84 -7.57
C LEU A 39 6.59 2.67 -8.01
N GLY A 40 7.54 2.08 -8.74
CA GLY A 40 8.81 2.73 -9.12
C GLY A 40 9.73 2.97 -7.92
N MET A 41 9.65 2.12 -6.90
CA MET A 41 10.43 2.23 -5.66
C MET A 41 11.54 1.18 -5.61
N ILE A 42 12.61 1.50 -4.89
CA ILE A 42 13.65 0.51 -4.57
C ILE A 42 13.14 -0.38 -3.44
N GLN A 43 13.17 -1.69 -3.63
CA GLN A 43 12.87 -2.65 -2.57
C GLN A 43 13.92 -2.55 -1.45
N PRO A 44 13.52 -2.28 -0.19
CA PRO A 44 14.44 -2.34 0.94
C PRO A 44 15.04 -3.74 1.10
N LYS A 45 16.30 -3.83 1.54
CA LYS A 45 16.97 -5.11 1.84
C LYS A 45 16.39 -5.80 3.06
#